data_AF-A0A316QGZ7-F1
#
_entry.id   AF-A0A316QGZ7-F1
#
_cell.length_a   1.000
_cell.length_b   1.000
_cell.length_c   1.000
_cell.angle_alpha   90.00
_cell.angle_beta   90.00
_cell.angle_gamma   90.00
#
_symmetry.space_group_name_H-M   'P 1'
#
loop_
_entity.id
_entity.type
_entity.pdbx_description
1 polymer ?
#
loop_
_entity_poly.entity_id
_entity_poly.type
_entity_poly.pdbx_seq_one_letter_code
_entity_poly.pdbx_strand_id
1 'polypeptide(L)'
;MKKAIWKIILAVFVIPLGAALVLTALHCFFSIYYWDWYWITEWMCNLPEVLAYYVVYASVYASFGVISYFLFFESAGKTVITSVIFVITAGIFPLLRYVVRHFFFMSVYSETALRTVYLTDAETSLILLANVAIFLVVILLERAFYAWILKEKPEKERKMFSPKNPVGLAALIFFAARAVFSSLLFVTGGEYAVENILSLALEYVIDIGGFFATALGASISAKYSDGVSKKSV
;
A
#
# COMPACT_ATOMS: atom_id res chain seq x y z
N MET A 1 -23.59 5.02 7.97
CA MET A 1 -22.32 4.32 8.25
C MET A 1 -21.97 3.23 7.24
N LYS A 2 -22.84 2.23 6.96
CA LYS A 2 -22.57 1.19 5.92
C LYS A 2 -22.20 1.78 4.55
N LYS A 3 -22.91 2.81 4.08
CA LYS A 3 -22.59 3.55 2.84
C LYS A 3 -21.22 4.26 2.86
N ALA A 4 -20.73 4.66 4.03
CA ALA A 4 -19.43 5.31 4.17
C ALA A 4 -18.28 4.29 4.08
N ILE A 5 -18.41 3.16 4.79
CA ILE A 5 -17.46 2.04 4.72
C ILE A 5 -17.34 1.54 3.28
N TRP A 6 -18.46 1.36 2.57
CA TRP A 6 -18.45 0.98 1.15
C TRP A 6 -17.71 1.97 0.26
N LYS A 7 -17.85 3.29 0.48
CA LYS A 7 -17.11 4.29 -0.29
C LYS A 7 -15.61 4.27 -0.01
N ILE A 8 -15.22 3.98 1.23
CA ILE A 8 -13.81 3.82 1.61
C ILE A 8 -13.23 2.57 0.92
N ILE A 9 -13.94 1.44 0.99
CA ILE A 9 -13.56 0.20 0.28
C ILE A 9 -13.43 0.45 -1.22
N LEU A 10 -14.41 1.11 -1.83
CA LEU A 10 -14.36 1.40 -3.25
C LEU A 10 -13.11 2.23 -3.63
N ALA A 11 -12.83 3.29 -2.88
CA ALA A 11 -11.75 4.22 -3.18
C ALA A 11 -10.35 3.66 -2.90
N VAL A 12 -10.20 2.90 -1.80
CA VAL A 12 -8.89 2.45 -1.32
C VAL A 12 -8.55 1.04 -1.79
N PHE A 13 -9.56 0.22 -2.14
CA PHE A 13 -9.39 -1.18 -2.50
C PHE A 13 -9.85 -1.48 -3.94
N VAL A 14 -11.15 -1.34 -4.24
CA VAL A 14 -11.71 -1.84 -5.51
C VAL A 14 -11.16 -1.10 -6.73
N ILE A 15 -11.08 0.23 -6.68
CA ILE A 15 -10.57 1.03 -7.79
C ILE A 15 -9.07 0.74 -8.02
N PRO A 16 -8.20 0.79 -7.00
CA PRO A 16 -6.80 0.40 -7.17
C PRO A 16 -6.60 -1.04 -7.64
N LEU A 17 -7.42 -2.00 -7.18
CA LEU A 17 -7.39 -3.37 -7.68
C LEU A 17 -7.62 -3.40 -9.19
N GLY A 18 -8.73 -2.81 -9.64
CA GLY A 18 -9.09 -2.77 -11.05
C GLY A 18 -7.98 -2.14 -11.89
N ALA A 19 -7.43 -1.00 -11.45
CA ALA A 19 -6.33 -0.34 -12.12
C ALA A 19 -5.07 -1.22 -12.21
N ALA A 20 -4.66 -1.87 -11.10
CA ALA A 20 -3.50 -2.75 -11.09
C ALA A 20 -3.69 -3.98 -12.00
N LEU A 21 -4.87 -4.60 -12.01
CA LEU A 21 -5.16 -5.74 -12.89
C LEU A 21 -5.18 -5.33 -14.37
N VAL A 22 -5.78 -4.18 -14.70
CA VAL A 22 -5.79 -3.66 -16.08
C VAL A 22 -4.38 -3.34 -16.56
N LEU A 23 -3.57 -2.68 -15.73
CA LEU A 23 -2.17 -2.37 -16.04
C LEU A 23 -1.33 -3.64 -16.20
N THR A 24 -1.57 -4.66 -15.36
CA THR A 24 -0.92 -5.98 -15.48
C THR A 24 -1.33 -6.68 -16.78
N ALA A 25 -2.61 -6.62 -17.16
CA ALA A 25 -3.08 -7.18 -18.43
C ALA A 25 -2.50 -6.43 -19.64
N LEU A 26 -2.35 -5.10 -19.57
CA LEU A 26 -1.69 -4.30 -20.60
C LEU A 26 -0.22 -4.68 -20.74
N HIS A 27 0.50 -4.86 -19.63
CA HIS A 27 1.87 -5.38 -19.65
C HIS A 27 1.93 -6.74 -20.37
N CYS A 28 1.09 -7.69 -19.96
CA CYS A 28 1.04 -9.01 -20.59
C CYS A 28 0.73 -8.93 -22.09
N PHE A 29 -0.23 -8.09 -22.48
CA PHE A 29 -0.57 -7.88 -23.89
C PHE A 29 0.62 -7.32 -24.68
N PHE A 30 1.30 -6.30 -24.15
CA PHE A 30 2.48 -5.73 -24.81
C PHE A 30 3.61 -6.74 -24.95
N SER A 31 3.89 -7.51 -23.90
CA SER A 31 4.93 -8.54 -23.91
C SER A 31 4.67 -9.67 -24.91
N ILE A 32 3.40 -10.06 -25.13
CA ILE A 32 3.08 -11.15 -26.07
C ILE A 32 3.10 -10.67 -27.53
N TYR A 33 2.53 -9.49 -27.81
CA TYR A 33 2.24 -9.08 -29.19
C TYR A 33 3.28 -8.16 -29.82
N TYR A 34 4.15 -7.51 -29.03
CA TYR A 34 5.17 -6.57 -29.54
C TYR A 34 6.61 -7.07 -29.33
N TRP A 35 6.80 -8.39 -29.17
CA TRP A 35 8.10 -9.03 -28.94
C TRP A 35 9.18 -8.58 -29.93
N ASP A 36 8.83 -8.42 -31.22
CA ASP A 36 9.79 -8.03 -32.28
C ASP A 36 10.26 -6.56 -32.19
N TRP A 37 9.56 -5.73 -31.42
CA TRP A 37 9.87 -4.31 -31.20
C TRP A 37 10.47 -4.07 -29.81
N TYR A 38 10.68 -5.12 -29.01
CA TYR A 38 11.10 -5.05 -27.61
C TYR A 38 12.30 -4.13 -27.37
N TRP A 39 13.27 -4.12 -28.27
CA TRP A 39 14.47 -3.28 -28.24
C TRP A 39 14.21 -1.77 -28.44
N ILE A 40 13.09 -1.38 -29.05
CA ILE A 40 12.67 0.03 -29.24
C ILE A 40 11.59 0.42 -28.20
N THR A 41 10.85 -0.55 -27.67
CA THR A 41 9.67 -0.34 -26.81
C THR A 41 9.78 -0.95 -25.41
N GLU A 42 10.97 -1.39 -24.96
CA GLU A 42 11.18 -2.08 -23.66
C GLU A 42 10.55 -1.32 -22.49
N TRP A 43 10.77 -0.01 -22.45
CA TRP A 43 10.19 0.85 -21.43
C TRP A 43 8.66 0.93 -21.53
N MET A 44 8.10 0.99 -22.74
CA MET A 44 6.63 1.01 -22.95
C MET A 44 5.98 -0.33 -22.59
N CYS A 45 6.69 -1.44 -22.75
CA CYS A 45 6.23 -2.76 -22.37
C CYS A 45 6.27 -2.94 -20.84
N ASN A 46 7.31 -2.43 -20.16
CA ASN A 46 7.51 -2.59 -18.72
C ASN A 46 6.82 -1.50 -17.87
N LEU A 47 6.53 -0.33 -18.42
CA LEU A 47 5.89 0.77 -17.69
C LEU A 47 4.54 0.38 -17.05
N PRO A 48 3.61 -0.33 -17.71
CA PRO A 48 2.35 -0.73 -17.08
C PRO A 48 2.58 -1.63 -15.86
N GLU A 49 3.58 -2.50 -15.90
CA GLU A 49 3.94 -3.38 -14.78
C GLU A 49 4.47 -2.60 -13.58
N VAL A 50 5.36 -1.63 -13.83
CA VAL A 50 5.87 -0.70 -12.81
C VAL A 50 4.74 0.14 -12.20
N LEU A 51 3.83 0.66 -13.02
CA LEU A 51 2.67 1.43 -12.55
C LEU A 51 1.72 0.56 -11.71
N ALA A 52 1.45 -0.68 -12.14
CA ALA A 52 0.62 -1.62 -11.39
C ALA A 52 1.19 -1.89 -10.01
N TYR A 53 2.52 -2.06 -9.91
CA TYR A 53 3.21 -2.21 -8.63
C TYR A 53 3.00 -0.98 -7.71
N TYR A 54 3.22 0.23 -8.23
CA TYR A 54 3.00 1.46 -7.44
C TYR A 54 1.54 1.67 -7.02
N VAL A 55 0.57 1.27 -7.86
CA VAL A 55 -0.86 1.30 -7.49
C VAL A 55 -1.16 0.36 -6.32
N VAL A 56 -0.57 -0.84 -6.30
CA VAL A 56 -0.70 -1.79 -5.17
C VAL A 56 -0.10 -1.18 -3.90
N TYR A 57 1.12 -0.65 -3.97
CA TYR A 57 1.78 0.00 -2.82
C TYR A 57 0.96 1.18 -2.29
N ALA A 58 0.50 2.07 -3.16
CA ALA A 58 -0.35 3.20 -2.79
C ALA A 58 -1.67 2.74 -2.16
N SER A 59 -2.28 1.65 -2.63
CA SER A 59 -3.49 1.07 -2.06
C SER A 59 -3.26 0.49 -0.67
N VAL A 60 -2.16 -0.23 -0.47
CA VAL A 60 -1.77 -0.78 0.85
C VAL A 60 -1.51 0.34 1.85
N TYR A 61 -0.72 1.36 1.47
CA TYR A 61 -0.46 2.50 2.34
C TYR A 61 -1.69 3.39 2.55
N ALA A 62 -2.54 3.58 1.55
CA ALA A 62 -3.83 4.24 1.78
C ALA A 62 -4.72 3.45 2.74
N SER A 63 -4.65 2.11 2.66
CA SER A 63 -5.29 1.27 3.67
C SER A 63 -4.74 1.64 5.05
N PHE A 64 -3.41 1.74 5.25
CA PHE A 64 -2.76 2.11 6.53
C PHE A 64 -3.46 3.30 7.22
N GLY A 65 -3.78 4.34 6.46
CA GLY A 65 -4.52 5.48 6.99
C GLY A 65 -5.92 5.17 7.49
N VAL A 66 -6.65 4.34 6.73
CA VAL A 66 -7.99 3.86 7.09
C VAL A 66 -7.94 3.12 8.43
N ILE A 67 -7.06 2.14 8.61
CA ILE A 67 -7.08 1.36 9.86
C ILE A 67 -6.69 2.20 11.06
N SER A 68 -5.68 3.08 10.93
CA SER A 68 -5.28 3.97 12.01
C SER A 68 -6.46 4.84 12.42
N TYR A 69 -7.19 5.41 11.45
CA TYR A 69 -8.39 6.17 11.74
C TYR A 69 -9.41 5.34 12.55
N PHE A 70 -9.72 4.13 12.08
CA PHE A 70 -10.71 3.29 12.76
C PHE A 70 -10.23 2.77 14.12
N LEU A 71 -8.92 2.56 14.32
CA LEU A 71 -8.32 2.15 15.60
C LEU A 71 -8.35 3.26 16.65
N PHE A 72 -8.09 4.50 16.25
CA PHE A 72 -8.08 5.65 17.17
C PHE A 72 -9.48 6.22 17.45
N PHE A 73 -10.38 6.20 16.46
CA PHE A 73 -11.58 7.05 16.49
C PHE A 73 -12.92 6.31 16.37
N GLU A 74 -12.92 4.99 16.14
CA GLU A 74 -14.13 4.19 15.92
C GLU A 74 -14.19 2.95 16.84
N SER A 75 -15.33 2.24 16.81
CA SER A 75 -15.55 1.06 17.65
C SER A 75 -14.85 -0.19 17.13
N ALA A 76 -14.48 -1.10 18.03
CA ALA A 76 -13.72 -2.32 17.74
C ALA A 76 -14.31 -3.17 16.60
N GLY A 77 -15.65 -3.31 16.53
CA GLY A 77 -16.30 -4.07 15.46
C GLY A 77 -16.05 -3.50 14.06
N LYS A 78 -15.93 -2.17 13.91
CA LYS A 78 -15.62 -1.54 12.62
C LYS A 78 -14.14 -1.71 12.27
N THR A 79 -13.27 -1.65 13.28
CA THR A 79 -11.84 -1.90 13.14
C THR A 79 -11.55 -3.30 12.61
N VAL A 80 -12.28 -4.32 13.08
CA VAL A 80 -12.10 -5.71 12.59
C VAL A 80 -12.42 -5.79 11.09
N ILE A 81 -13.53 -5.19 10.65
CA ILE A 81 -13.93 -5.20 9.23
C ILE A 81 -12.87 -4.49 8.36
N THR A 82 -12.36 -3.36 8.81
CA THR A 82 -11.30 -2.63 8.08
C THR A 82 -9.96 -3.36 8.09
N SER A 83 -9.67 -4.16 9.12
CA SER A 83 -8.48 -5.02 9.20
C SER A 83 -8.53 -6.19 8.21
N VAL A 84 -9.70 -6.76 7.95
CA VAL A 84 -9.85 -7.81 6.93
C VAL A 84 -9.52 -7.27 5.55
N ILE A 85 -9.96 -6.04 5.24
CA ILE A 85 -9.66 -5.38 3.95
C ILE A 85 -8.16 -5.25 3.75
N PHE A 86 -7.39 -4.92 4.80
CA PHE A 86 -5.92 -4.85 4.73
C PHE A 86 -5.25 -6.15 4.35
N VAL A 87 -5.63 -7.24 5.01
CA VAL A 87 -5.04 -8.55 4.76
C VAL A 87 -5.31 -8.96 3.32
N ILE A 88 -6.50 -8.63 2.79
CA ILE A 88 -6.82 -8.86 1.38
C ILE A 88 -5.98 -7.95 0.47
N THR A 89 -5.85 -6.64 0.76
CA THR A 89 -5.05 -5.73 -0.07
C THR A 89 -3.57 -6.11 -0.10
N ALA A 90 -2.96 -6.38 1.05
CA ALA A 90 -1.54 -6.67 1.15
C ALA A 90 -1.20 -8.11 0.76
N GLY A 91 -2.04 -9.07 1.13
CA GLY A 91 -1.81 -10.49 0.90
C GLY A 91 -2.29 -10.99 -0.46
N ILE A 92 -3.49 -10.58 -0.88
CA ILE A 92 -4.19 -11.20 -2.02
C ILE A 92 -3.97 -10.41 -3.32
N PHE A 93 -3.78 -9.09 -3.30
CA PHE A 93 -3.57 -8.32 -4.55
C PHE A 93 -2.39 -8.81 -5.39
N PRO A 94 -1.18 -9.02 -4.83
CA PRO A 94 -0.06 -9.50 -5.64
C PRO A 94 -0.37 -10.86 -6.28
N LEU A 95 -1.05 -11.74 -5.55
CA LEU A 95 -1.46 -13.05 -6.06
C LEU A 95 -2.55 -12.96 -7.15
N LEU A 96 -3.46 -11.99 -7.09
CA LEU A 96 -4.43 -11.76 -8.17
C LEU A 96 -3.75 -11.27 -9.45
N ARG A 97 -2.64 -10.52 -9.34
CA ARG A 97 -1.83 -10.14 -10.50
C ARG A 97 -1.15 -11.36 -11.11
N TYR A 98 -0.62 -12.26 -10.29
CA TYR A 98 -0.12 -13.55 -10.76
C TYR A 98 -1.18 -14.31 -11.57
N VAL A 99 -2.42 -14.38 -11.08
CA VAL A 99 -3.52 -15.04 -11.81
C VAL A 99 -3.73 -14.44 -13.19
N VAL A 100 -3.73 -13.11 -13.32
CA VAL A 100 -3.82 -12.44 -14.63
C VAL A 100 -2.65 -12.84 -15.53
N ARG A 101 -1.41 -12.74 -15.04
CA ARG A 101 -0.21 -13.12 -15.82
C ARG A 101 -0.24 -14.58 -16.24
N HIS A 102 -0.69 -15.46 -15.37
CA HIS A 102 -0.80 -16.88 -15.62
C HIS A 102 -1.71 -17.17 -16.83
N PHE A 103 -2.89 -16.53 -16.91
CA PHE A 103 -3.78 -16.72 -18.05
C PHE A 103 -3.20 -16.23 -19.38
N PHE A 104 -2.45 -15.14 -19.38
CA PHE A 104 -1.84 -14.60 -20.60
C PHE A 104 -0.60 -15.40 -21.03
N PHE A 105 0.26 -15.79 -20.09
CA PHE A 105 1.57 -16.38 -20.38
C PHE A 105 1.59 -17.91 -20.42
N MET A 106 0.54 -18.61 -19.96
CA MET A 106 0.51 -20.09 -19.93
C MET A 106 0.78 -20.74 -21.29
N SER A 107 0.43 -20.09 -22.40
CA SER A 107 0.65 -20.62 -23.76
C SER A 107 1.98 -20.22 -24.39
N VAL A 108 2.76 -19.34 -23.74
CA VAL A 108 3.95 -18.68 -24.33
C VAL A 108 5.21 -18.90 -23.50
N TYR A 109 5.10 -18.92 -22.17
CA TYR A 109 6.25 -19.00 -21.25
C TYR A 109 6.46 -20.43 -20.72
N SER A 110 7.71 -20.76 -20.39
CA SER A 110 8.03 -22.03 -19.73
C SER A 110 7.50 -22.08 -18.30
N GLU A 111 7.31 -23.29 -17.78
CA GLU A 111 6.96 -23.52 -16.38
C GLU A 111 7.95 -22.86 -15.41
N THR A 112 9.25 -22.89 -15.73
CA THR A 112 10.31 -22.25 -14.93
C THR A 112 10.13 -20.74 -14.85
N ALA A 113 9.77 -20.08 -15.95
CA ALA A 113 9.55 -18.64 -15.96
C ALA A 113 8.27 -18.26 -15.19
N LEU A 114 7.19 -19.02 -15.35
CA LEU A 114 5.95 -18.82 -14.59
C LEU A 114 6.15 -19.04 -13.08
N ARG A 115 7.03 -19.97 -12.69
CA ARG A 115 7.41 -20.18 -11.29
C ARG A 115 8.16 -18.97 -10.72
N THR A 116 9.08 -18.37 -11.47
CA THR A 116 9.77 -17.15 -11.02
C THR A 116 8.78 -16.01 -10.78
N VAL A 117 7.84 -15.78 -11.71
CA VAL A 117 6.80 -14.75 -11.56
C VAL A 117 5.95 -15.00 -10.31
N TYR A 118 5.55 -16.25 -10.06
CA TYR A 118 4.82 -16.61 -8.84
C TYR A 118 5.61 -16.28 -7.58
N LEU A 119 6.90 -16.66 -7.53
CA LEU A 119 7.74 -16.41 -6.35
C LEU A 119 7.89 -14.91 -6.09
N THR A 120 8.10 -14.09 -7.12
CA THR A 120 8.18 -12.63 -6.96
C THR A 120 6.89 -12.02 -6.41
N ASP A 121 5.72 -12.45 -6.90
CA ASP A 121 4.43 -11.96 -6.37
C ASP A 121 4.17 -12.44 -4.94
N ALA A 122 4.55 -13.68 -4.63
CA ALA A 122 4.44 -14.25 -3.29
C ALA A 122 5.36 -13.54 -2.28
N GLU A 123 6.61 -13.25 -2.67
CA GLU A 123 7.55 -12.47 -1.87
C GLU A 123 7.03 -11.05 -1.64
N THR A 124 6.51 -10.40 -2.68
CA THR A 124 5.89 -9.07 -2.56
C THR A 124 4.72 -9.09 -1.58
N SER A 125 3.86 -10.11 -1.65
CA SER A 125 2.77 -10.33 -0.70
C SER A 125 3.26 -10.45 0.74
N LEU A 126 4.29 -11.27 0.98
CA LEU A 126 4.88 -11.45 2.31
C LEU A 126 5.49 -10.15 2.84
N ILE A 127 6.21 -9.39 2.01
CA ILE A 127 6.79 -8.10 2.38
C ILE A 127 5.69 -7.10 2.75
N LEU A 128 4.60 -7.03 1.98
CA LEU A 128 3.49 -6.13 2.27
C LEU A 128 2.74 -6.54 3.55
N LEU A 129 2.55 -7.84 3.79
CA LEU A 129 1.97 -8.34 5.04
C LEU A 129 2.86 -8.06 6.26
N ALA A 130 4.18 -8.17 6.12
CA ALA A 130 5.12 -7.79 7.18
C ALA A 130 5.03 -6.29 7.49
N ASN A 131 4.96 -5.44 6.46
CA ASN A 131 4.72 -4.00 6.62
C ASN A 131 3.41 -3.71 7.37
N VAL A 132 2.33 -4.42 7.05
CA VAL A 132 1.04 -4.32 7.78
C VAL A 132 1.22 -4.66 9.25
N ALA A 133 1.89 -5.78 9.56
CA ALA A 133 2.09 -6.24 10.93
C ALA A 133 2.89 -5.21 11.75
N ILE A 134 4.00 -4.72 11.19
CA ILE A 134 4.84 -3.70 11.84
C ILE A 134 4.04 -2.41 12.05
N PHE A 135 3.31 -1.96 11.05
CA PHE A 135 2.50 -0.73 11.16
C PHE A 135 1.40 -0.85 12.22
N LEU A 136 0.74 -2.02 12.31
CA LEU A 136 -0.24 -2.30 13.36
C LEU A 136 0.38 -2.22 14.76
N VAL A 137 1.58 -2.76 14.94
CA VAL A 137 2.31 -2.64 16.22
C VAL A 137 2.57 -1.18 16.56
N VAL A 138 3.03 -0.37 15.60
CA VAL A 138 3.23 1.09 15.80
C VAL A 138 1.95 1.77 16.27
N ILE A 139 0.82 1.55 15.59
CA ILE A 139 -0.47 2.15 15.97
C ILE A 139 -0.91 1.71 17.37
N LEU A 140 -0.76 0.42 17.69
CA LEU A 140 -1.20 -0.11 18.98
C LEU A 140 -0.36 0.45 20.13
N LEU A 141 0.96 0.58 19.94
CA LEU A 141 1.86 1.21 20.90
C LEU A 141 1.50 2.68 21.09
N GLU A 142 1.27 3.41 20.01
CA GLU A 142 0.87 4.81 20.07
C GLU A 142 -0.49 4.99 20.76
N ARG A 143 -1.46 4.13 20.45
CA ARG A 143 -2.77 4.13 21.14
C ARG A 143 -2.62 3.85 22.64
N ALA A 144 -1.76 2.92 23.02
CA ALA A 144 -1.45 2.66 24.43
C ALA A 144 -0.79 3.87 25.09
N PHE A 145 0.13 4.55 24.39
CA PHE A 145 0.77 5.78 24.86
C PHE A 145 -0.25 6.89 25.15
N TYR A 146 -1.17 7.17 24.22
CA TYR A 146 -2.24 8.15 24.44
C TYR A 146 -3.16 7.76 25.60
N ALA A 147 -3.54 6.48 25.69
CA ALA A 147 -4.48 6.01 26.71
C ALA A 147 -3.87 5.96 28.12
N TRP A 148 -2.63 5.50 28.25
CA TRP A 148 -2.03 5.18 29.56
C TRP A 148 -1.09 6.28 30.07
N ILE A 149 -0.34 6.93 29.19
CA ILE A 149 0.67 7.92 29.56
C ILE A 149 0.04 9.32 29.52
N LEU A 150 -0.47 9.73 28.36
CA LEU A 150 -1.07 11.07 28.22
C LEU A 150 -2.45 11.15 28.86
N LYS A 151 -3.17 10.02 28.97
CA LYS A 151 -4.58 9.96 29.43
C LYS A 151 -5.50 10.90 28.61
N GLU A 152 -5.14 11.13 27.36
CA GLU A 152 -5.86 12.00 26.43
C GLU A 152 -6.64 11.19 25.42
N LYS A 153 -7.81 11.70 25.02
CA LYS A 153 -8.52 11.19 23.85
C LYS A 153 -8.10 12.04 22.65
N PRO A 154 -7.45 11.46 21.63
CA PRO A 154 -7.09 12.23 20.45
C PRO A 154 -8.33 12.83 19.80
N GLU A 155 -8.21 14.08 19.35
CA GLU A 155 -9.30 14.79 18.69
C GLU A 155 -9.40 14.43 17.19
N LYS A 156 -10.62 14.43 16.67
CA LYS A 156 -10.88 14.17 15.25
C LYS A 156 -10.64 15.46 14.43
N GLU A 157 -9.53 15.52 13.71
CA GLU A 157 -9.28 16.60 12.73
C GLU A 157 -9.76 16.21 11.32
N ARG A 158 -10.19 17.19 10.51
CA ARG A 158 -10.61 16.93 9.11
C ARG A 158 -9.44 16.64 8.16
N LYS A 159 -8.25 17.17 8.47
CA LYS A 159 -7.03 16.95 7.70
C LYS A 159 -6.11 16.11 8.56
N MET A 160 -5.82 14.89 8.11
CA MET A 160 -4.97 13.95 8.86
C MET A 160 -3.48 14.14 8.54
N PHE A 161 -3.12 15.23 7.85
CA PHE A 161 -1.76 15.58 7.40
C PHE A 161 -0.93 16.32 8.45
N SER A 162 -1.15 16.04 9.73
CA SER A 162 -0.45 16.72 10.82
C SER A 162 0.27 15.68 11.68
N PRO A 163 1.54 15.90 12.04
CA PRO A 163 2.23 15.09 13.04
C PRO A 163 1.61 15.25 14.44
N LYS A 164 0.71 16.23 14.63
CA LYS A 164 -0.10 16.40 15.85
C LYS A 164 -1.30 15.44 15.89
N ASN A 165 -1.64 14.81 14.78
CA ASN A 165 -2.68 13.79 14.70
C ASN A 165 -2.06 12.41 14.91
N PRO A 166 -2.67 11.52 15.71
CA PRO A 166 -2.10 10.20 15.97
C PRO A 166 -1.94 9.34 14.70
N VAL A 167 -2.79 9.53 13.70
CA VAL A 167 -2.63 8.82 12.42
C VAL A 167 -1.41 9.32 11.66
N GLY A 168 -1.17 10.63 11.67
CA GLY A 168 -0.03 11.25 11.01
C GLY A 168 1.28 10.91 11.72
N LEU A 169 1.27 10.82 13.06
CA LEU A 169 2.42 10.41 13.86
C LEU A 169 2.76 8.93 13.63
N ALA A 170 1.79 8.01 13.66
CA ALA A 170 2.00 6.60 13.33
C ALA A 170 2.64 6.43 11.95
N ALA A 171 2.11 7.15 10.95
CA ALA A 171 2.63 7.15 9.59
C ALA A 171 4.07 7.67 9.56
N LEU A 172 4.34 8.79 10.22
CA LEU A 172 5.68 9.38 10.28
C LEU A 172 6.69 8.42 10.91
N ILE A 173 6.35 7.79 12.04
CA ILE A 173 7.21 6.81 12.72
C ILE A 173 7.54 5.66 11.78
N PHE A 174 6.53 5.09 11.11
CA PHE A 174 6.70 3.95 10.22
C PHE A 174 7.57 4.27 9.00
N PHE A 175 7.26 5.35 8.27
CA PHE A 175 8.02 5.71 7.07
C PHE A 175 9.40 6.25 7.40
N ALA A 176 9.59 6.93 8.54
CA ALA A 176 10.92 7.30 9.02
C ALA A 176 11.76 6.05 9.37
N ALA A 177 11.17 5.06 10.05
CA ALA A 177 11.85 3.80 10.34
C ALA A 177 12.25 3.04 9.08
N ARG A 178 11.38 3.01 8.06
CA ARG A 178 11.70 2.45 6.74
C ARG A 178 12.85 3.20 6.07
N ALA A 179 12.80 4.53 6.02
CA ALA A 179 13.86 5.33 5.42
C ALA A 179 15.21 5.10 6.11
N VAL A 180 15.24 5.04 7.44
CA VAL A 180 16.45 4.72 8.21
C VAL A 180 16.95 3.30 7.90
N PHE A 181 16.06 2.32 7.81
CA PHE A 181 16.42 0.94 7.47
C PHE A 181 17.02 0.85 6.06
N SER A 182 16.41 1.52 5.08
CA SER A 182 16.95 1.67 3.72
C SER A 182 18.33 2.32 3.71
N SER A 183 18.55 3.39 4.50
CA SER A 183 19.87 4.01 4.65
C SER A 183 20.89 3.03 5.25
N LEU A 184 20.48 2.25 6.26
CA LEU A 184 21.37 1.29 6.91
C LEU A 184 21.76 0.15 5.96
N LEU A 185 20.81 -0.40 5.20
CA LEU A 185 21.10 -1.41 4.17
C LEU A 185 22.02 -0.85 3.09
N PHE A 186 21.79 0.39 2.65
CA PHE A 186 22.65 1.05 1.68
C PHE A 186 24.09 1.21 2.20
N VAL A 187 24.27 1.64 3.46
CA VAL A 187 25.60 1.86 4.05
C VAL A 187 26.32 0.55 4.37
N THR A 188 25.60 -0.48 4.82
CA THR A 188 26.19 -1.78 5.23
C THR A 188 26.34 -2.78 4.09
N GLY A 189 25.69 -2.54 2.95
CA GLY A 189 25.57 -3.49 1.84
C GLY A 189 26.83 -3.70 0.99
N GLY A 190 27.77 -2.75 0.94
CA GLY A 190 29.07 -2.91 0.24
C GLY A 190 29.03 -3.05 -1.29
N GLU A 191 29.88 -2.27 -1.98
CA GLU A 191 30.35 -2.45 -3.37
C GLU A 191 29.35 -2.51 -4.57
N TYR A 192 28.38 -1.58 -4.73
CA TYR A 192 27.84 -1.22 -6.07
C TYR A 192 27.36 0.25 -6.09
N ALA A 193 28.30 1.20 -6.15
CA ALA A 193 28.09 2.58 -5.69
C ALA A 193 27.45 3.59 -6.68
N VAL A 194 27.02 3.20 -7.88
CA VAL A 194 26.35 4.13 -8.82
C VAL A 194 24.90 3.74 -9.10
N GLU A 195 24.57 2.45 -9.16
CA GLU A 195 23.19 1.97 -9.33
C GLU A 195 22.38 2.02 -8.00
N ASN A 196 23.05 1.94 -6.84
CA ASN A 196 22.36 1.91 -5.54
C ASN A 196 21.87 3.27 -5.03
N ILE A 197 22.49 4.39 -5.42
CA ILE A 197 22.03 5.74 -4.98
C ILE A 197 20.66 6.06 -5.60
N LEU A 198 20.48 5.72 -6.88
CA LEU A 198 19.20 5.91 -7.56
C LEU A 198 18.11 5.04 -6.94
N SER A 199 18.45 3.80 -6.57
CA SER A 199 17.54 2.89 -5.86
C SER A 199 17.15 3.43 -4.48
N LEU A 200 18.12 3.91 -3.69
CA LEU A 200 17.85 4.55 -2.40
C LEU A 200 16.98 5.81 -2.54
N ALA A 201 17.25 6.64 -3.56
CA ALA A 201 16.44 7.82 -3.84
C ALA A 201 15.00 7.45 -4.22
N LEU A 202 14.82 6.39 -5.02
CA LEU A 202 13.49 5.86 -5.35
C LEU A 202 12.78 5.32 -4.11
N GLU A 203 13.48 4.61 -3.21
CA GLU A 203 12.91 4.15 -1.94
C GLU A 203 12.40 5.32 -1.08
N TYR A 204 13.16 6.41 -0.96
CA TYR A 204 12.70 7.61 -0.27
C TYR A 204 11.48 8.25 -0.94
N VAL A 205 11.43 8.30 -2.27
CA VAL A 205 10.26 8.78 -3.00
C VAL A 205 9.05 7.89 -2.72
N ILE A 206 9.23 6.58 -2.64
CA ILE A 206 8.19 5.61 -2.29
C ILE A 206 7.72 5.81 -0.85
N ASP A 207 8.62 6.01 0.11
CA ASP A 207 8.28 6.22 1.51
C ASP A 207 7.53 7.55 1.70
N ILE A 208 7.96 8.62 1.02
CA ILE A 208 7.25 9.90 0.98
C ILE A 208 5.85 9.71 0.38
N GLY A 209 5.77 9.06 -0.79
CA GLY A 209 4.50 8.73 -1.45
C GLY A 209 3.59 7.88 -0.55
N GLY A 210 4.14 6.94 0.19
CA GLY A 210 3.44 6.11 1.15
C GLY A 210 2.91 6.88 2.35
N PHE A 211 3.66 7.84 2.88
CA PHE A 211 3.19 8.76 3.90
C PHE A 211 1.98 9.56 3.41
N PHE A 212 2.05 10.13 2.20
CA PHE A 212 0.94 10.86 1.60
C PHE A 212 -0.27 9.95 1.35
N ALA A 213 -0.07 8.73 0.83
CA ALA A 213 -1.13 7.75 0.62
C ALA A 213 -1.84 7.40 1.94
N THR A 214 -1.07 7.17 3.00
CA THR A 214 -1.58 6.91 4.36
C THR A 214 -2.42 8.07 4.86
N ALA A 215 -1.91 9.29 4.81
CA ALA A 215 -2.66 10.47 5.23
C ALA A 215 -3.93 10.72 4.38
N LEU A 216 -3.89 10.41 3.07
CA LEU A 216 -5.07 10.44 2.20
C LEU A 216 -6.13 9.42 2.63
N GLY A 217 -5.75 8.16 2.89
CA GLY A 217 -6.67 7.12 3.33
C GLY A 217 -7.36 7.46 4.66
N ALA A 218 -6.60 8.05 5.59
CA ALA A 218 -7.13 8.55 6.86
C ALA A 218 -8.12 9.71 6.64
N SER A 219 -7.77 10.67 5.76
CA SER A 219 -8.61 11.83 5.43
C SER A 219 -9.91 11.42 4.73
N ILE A 220 -9.85 10.42 3.84
CA ILE A 220 -11.02 9.83 3.18
C ILE A 220 -11.96 9.21 4.24
N SER A 221 -11.39 8.48 5.20
CA SER A 221 -12.13 7.85 6.29
C SER A 221 -12.82 8.88 7.19
N ALA A 222 -12.12 9.95 7.54
CA ALA A 222 -12.66 11.07 8.31
C ALA A 222 -13.81 11.75 7.56
N LYS A 223 -13.61 12.12 6.29
CA LYS A 223 -14.62 12.77 5.45
C LYS A 223 -15.91 11.97 5.36
N TYR A 224 -15.82 10.67 5.12
CA TYR A 224 -17.00 9.82 4.97
C TYR A 224 -17.67 9.47 6.30
N SER A 225 -16.93 9.43 7.40
CA SER A 225 -17.48 9.21 8.75
C SER A 225 -18.21 10.46 9.26
N ASP A 226 -17.62 11.65 9.10
CA ASP A 226 -18.23 12.93 9.49
C ASP A 226 -19.48 13.26 8.67
N GLY A 227 -19.48 12.91 7.38
CA GLY A 227 -20.64 13.09 6.50
C GLY A 227 -21.87 12.24 6.89
N VAL A 228 -21.68 11.21 7.70
CA VAL A 228 -22.78 10.43 8.29
C VAL A 228 -23.31 11.12 9.56
N SER A 229 -22.42 11.62 10.41
CA SER A 229 -22.78 12.34 11.66
C SER A 229 -23.63 13.59 11.38
N LYS A 230 -23.31 14.35 10.33
CA LYS A 230 -24.07 15.57 9.96
C LYS A 230 -25.44 15.30 9.31
N LYS A 231 -25.74 14.06 8.90
CA LYS A 231 -27.03 13.69 8.29
C LYS A 231 -27.98 13.00 9.27
N SER A 232 -27.55 12.79 10.51
CA SER A 232 -28.35 12.19 11.59
C SER A 232 -28.85 13.23 12.61
N VAL A 233 -28.75 14.52 12.28
CA VAL A 233 -29.34 15.64 13.02
C VAL A 233 -30.40 16.28 12.12
#